data_AF-A0A7C9BG20-F1
#
_entry.id   AF-A0A7C9BG20-F1
#
_cell.length_a   1.000
_cell.length_b   1.000
_cell.length_c   1.000
_cell.angle_alpha   90.00
_cell.angle_beta   90.00
_cell.angle_gamma   90.00
#
_symmetry.space_group_name_H-M   'P 1'
#
loop_
_entity.id
_entity.type
_entity.pdbx_description
1 polymer ?
#
loop_
_entity_poly.entity_id
_entity_poly.type
_entity_poly.pdbx_seq_one_letter_code
_entity_poly.pdbx_strand_id
1 'polypeptide(L)'
;MRYHDFLKPYLSSVDANGNPVNKETYEVYIRTDNEYRSLSLDQVKRGKTFYRRYREYGFVILAVVYALTAVEANVAAHLKNFNANMNEDLTLRIEPSAERTFMAQTAPGIKLVIGF
;
A
#
# COMPACT_ATOMS: atom_id res chain seq x y z
N MET A 1 15.60 14.44 -2.87
CA MET A 1 16.93 13.79 -2.97
C MET A 1 16.73 12.27 -2.96
N ARG A 2 17.58 11.47 -3.63
CA ARG A 2 17.47 10.00 -3.75
C ARG A 2 18.72 9.30 -3.20
N TYR A 3 18.60 8.01 -2.86
CA TYR A 3 19.74 7.17 -2.45
C TYR A 3 20.90 7.21 -3.46
N HIS A 4 20.61 7.18 -4.77
CA HIS A 4 21.63 7.25 -5.81
C HIS A 4 22.40 8.57 -5.86
N ASP A 5 21.80 9.67 -5.41
CA ASP A 5 22.45 10.98 -5.38
C ASP A 5 23.60 10.98 -4.35
N PHE A 6 23.48 10.20 -3.27
CA PHE A 6 24.53 10.03 -2.25
C PHE A 6 25.44 8.82 -2.49
N LEU A 7 25.05 7.89 -3.36
CA LEU A 7 25.84 6.68 -3.64
C LEU A 7 27.06 6.99 -4.48
N LYS A 8 26.90 7.74 -5.58
CA LYS A 8 28.01 8.13 -6.47
C LYS A 8 29.16 8.85 -5.72
N PRO A 9 28.90 9.91 -4.93
CA PRO A 9 29.95 10.58 -4.17
C PRO A 9 30.57 9.66 -3.11
N TYR A 10 29.79 8.78 -2.48
CA TYR A 10 30.32 7.79 -1.55
C TYR A 10 31.24 6.77 -2.23
N LEU A 11 30.91 6.28 -3.42
CA LEU A 11 31.79 5.36 -4.15
C LEU A 11 33.09 6.03 -4.59
N SER A 12 33.06 7.34 -4.90
CA SER A 12 34.28 8.11 -5.17
C SER A 12 35.16 8.38 -3.94
N SER A 13 34.62 8.14 -2.73
CA SER A 13 35.36 8.30 -1.48
C SER A 13 36.22 7.09 -1.13
N VAL A 14 36.14 6.01 -1.90
CA VAL A 14 36.90 4.78 -1.68
C VAL A 14 37.69 4.44 -2.94
N ASP A 15 38.95 4.06 -2.77
CA ASP A 15 39.78 3.58 -3.88
C ASP A 15 39.37 2.15 -4.31
N ALA A 16 39.98 1.62 -5.38
CA ALA A 16 39.74 0.25 -5.84
C ALA A 16 40.13 -0.83 -4.80
N ASN A 17 40.91 -0.45 -3.78
CA ASN A 17 41.40 -1.31 -2.70
C ASN A 17 40.56 -1.17 -1.42
N GLY A 18 39.52 -0.32 -1.41
CA GLY A 18 38.65 -0.07 -0.26
C GLY A 18 39.18 0.94 0.76
N ASN A 19 40.31 1.60 0.50
CA ASN A 19 40.83 2.65 1.37
C ASN A 19 40.08 3.97 1.14
N PRO A 20 39.90 4.80 2.18
CA PRO A 20 39.31 6.11 2.01
C PRO A 20 40.23 7.03 1.21
N VAL A 21 39.67 7.66 0.17
CA VAL A 21 40.31 8.76 -0.54
C VAL A 21 40.23 9.99 0.36
N ASN A 22 41.37 10.62 0.66
CA ASN A 22 41.43 11.88 1.39
C ASN A 22 40.89 13.02 0.53
N LYS A 23 39.56 13.16 0.51
CA LYS A 23 38.85 14.26 -0.11
C LYS A 23 37.93 14.87 0.93
N GLU A 24 38.14 16.16 1.21
CA GLU A 24 37.41 16.89 2.25
C GLU A 24 35.93 17.07 1.90
N THR A 25 35.63 17.16 0.60
CA THR A 25 34.31 17.54 0.10
C THR A 25 33.90 16.75 -1.14
N TYR A 26 32.63 16.40 -1.22
CA TYR A 26 31.99 15.69 -2.33
C TYR A 26 30.80 16.49 -2.85
N GLU A 27 30.71 16.63 -4.17
CA GLU A 27 29.57 17.28 -4.80
C GLU A 27 28.38 16.31 -4.85
N VAL A 28 27.26 16.75 -4.29
CA VAL A 28 26.00 16.02 -4.30
C VAL A 28 24.95 16.87 -4.98
N TYR A 29 24.29 16.31 -5.98
CA TYR A 29 23.18 16.99 -6.64
C TYR A 29 21.93 16.94 -5.77
N ILE A 30 21.44 18.12 -5.37
CA ILE A 30 20.22 18.29 -4.60
C ILE A 30 19.09 18.69 -5.55
N ARG A 31 18.24 17.72 -5.88
CA ARG A 31 17.05 17.94 -6.73
C ARG A 31 16.08 19.00 -6.20
N THR A 32 16.01 19.20 -4.89
CA THR A 32 15.10 20.18 -4.28
C THR A 32 15.48 21.61 -4.65
N ASP A 33 16.78 21.90 -4.65
CA ASP A 33 17.33 23.22 -4.93
C ASP A 33 17.80 23.33 -6.40
N ASN A 34 17.74 22.22 -7.15
CA ASN A 34 18.32 22.06 -8.49
C ASN A 34 19.82 22.44 -8.59
N GLU A 35 20.56 22.27 -7.50
CA GLU A 35 21.96 22.71 -7.38
C GLU A 35 22.87 21.58 -6.89
N TYR A 36 24.17 21.73 -7.17
CA TYR A 36 25.22 20.89 -6.59
C TYR A 36 25.66 21.49 -5.26
N ARG A 37 25.60 20.69 -4.20
CA ARG A 37 26.09 21.09 -2.88
C ARG A 37 27.34 20.30 -2.53
N SER A 38 28.33 21.02 -2.05
CA SER A 38 29.54 20.49 -1.44
C SER A 38 29.23 19.95 -0.04
N LEU A 39 29.29 18.63 0.15
CA LEU A 39 29.08 17.97 1.43
C LEU A 39 30.32 17.20 1.89
N SER A 40 30.55 17.15 3.19
CA SER A 40 31.62 16.34 3.76
C SER A 40 31.30 14.84 3.68
N LEU A 41 32.34 13.99 3.76
CA LEU A 41 32.19 12.54 3.72
C LEU A 41 31.13 12.02 4.72
N ASP A 42 31.14 12.56 5.94
CA ASP A 42 30.20 12.13 6.98
C ASP A 42 28.76 12.55 6.68
N GLN A 43 28.55 13.71 6.06
CA GLN A 43 27.23 14.13 5.62
C GLN A 43 26.70 13.21 4.52
N VAL A 44 27.55 12.83 3.56
CA VAL A 44 27.18 11.88 2.49
C VAL A 44 26.85 10.51 3.07
N LYS A 45 27.65 9.99 4.01
CA LYS A 45 27.41 8.72 4.72
C LYS A 45 26.09 8.73 5.49
N ARG A 46 25.82 9.82 6.23
CA ARG A 46 24.56 9.99 6.98
C ARG A 46 23.36 10.03 6.03
N GLY A 47 23.44 10.82 4.95
CA GLY A 47 22.39 10.91 3.93
C GLY A 47 22.08 9.55 3.32
N LYS A 48 23.10 8.82 2.86
CA LYS A 48 22.98 7.45 2.34
C LYS A 48 22.28 6.52 3.32
N THR A 49 22.73 6.50 4.57
CA THR A 49 22.21 5.60 5.62
C THR A 49 20.76 5.94 5.98
N PHE A 50 20.43 7.22 6.05
CA PHE A 50 19.07 7.71 6.29
C PHE A 50 18.11 7.21 5.19
N TYR A 51 18.42 7.50 3.92
CA TYR A 51 17.56 7.06 2.81
C TYR A 51 17.40 5.55 2.72
N ARG A 52 18.47 4.79 2.99
CA ARG A 52 18.40 3.32 3.04
C ARG A 52 17.44 2.84 4.12
N ARG A 53 17.60 3.34 5.36
CA ARG A 53 16.81 2.93 6.53
C ARG A 53 15.32 3.24 6.37
N TYR A 54 14.96 4.44 5.93
CA TYR A 54 13.55 4.81 5.76
C TYR A 54 12.85 3.99 4.67
N ARG A 55 13.57 3.64 3.61
CA ARG A 55 13.03 2.75 2.57
C ARG A 55 12.77 1.34 3.11
N GLU A 56 13.71 0.80 3.88
CA GLU A 56 13.56 -0.51 4.53
C GLU A 56 12.35 -0.51 5.49
N TYR A 57 12.20 0.52 6.33
CA TYR A 57 11.02 0.67 7.18
C TYR A 57 9.72 0.81 6.40
N GLY A 58 9.73 1.54 5.28
CA GLY A 58 8.56 1.66 4.41
C GLY A 58 8.05 0.29 3.92
N PHE A 59 8.96 -0.59 3.49
CA PHE A 59 8.58 -1.95 3.09
C PHE A 59 8.09 -2.81 4.25
N VAL A 60 8.72 -2.70 5.43
CA VAL A 60 8.27 -3.41 6.63
C VAL A 60 6.86 -2.98 7.03
N ILE A 61 6.59 -1.68 7.09
CA ILE A 61 5.27 -1.14 7.42
C ILE A 61 4.24 -1.58 6.37
N LEU A 62 4.58 -1.50 5.08
CA LEU A 62 3.70 -1.94 4.01
C LEU A 62 3.35 -3.42 4.14
N ALA A 63 4.33 -4.28 4.43
CA ALA A 63 4.10 -5.71 4.62
C ALA A 63 3.19 -5.99 5.82
N VAL A 64 3.38 -5.28 6.94
CA VAL A 64 2.54 -5.41 8.14
C VAL A 64 1.09 -4.98 7.86
N VAL A 65 0.90 -3.80 7.25
CA VAL A 65 -0.44 -3.32 6.89
C VAL A 65 -1.12 -4.26 5.92
N TYR A 66 -0.41 -4.73 4.89
CA TYR A 66 -0.94 -5.69 3.93
C TYR A 66 -1.38 -7.00 4.60
N ALA A 67 -0.57 -7.54 5.51
CA ALA A 67 -0.91 -8.74 6.25
C ALA A 67 -2.17 -8.55 7.12
N LEU A 68 -2.31 -7.40 7.79
CA LEU A 68 -3.51 -7.08 8.57
C LEU A 68 -4.77 -7.03 7.68
N THR A 69 -4.69 -6.36 6.53
CA THR A 69 -5.83 -6.30 5.58
C THR A 69 -6.21 -7.68 5.04
N ALA A 70 -5.24 -8.58 4.83
CA ALA A 70 -5.51 -9.95 4.39
C ALA A 70 -6.19 -10.78 5.49
N VAL A 71 -5.78 -10.60 6.75
CA VAL A 71 -6.44 -11.24 7.91
C VAL A 71 -7.87 -10.73 8.03
N GLU A 72 -8.09 -9.42 7.97
CA GLU A 72 -9.42 -8.81 8.01
C GLU A 72 -10.33 -9.35 6.90
N ALA A 73 -9.82 -9.47 5.66
CA ALA A 73 -10.57 -10.03 4.55
C ALA A 73 -10.94 -11.50 4.78
N ASN A 74 -10.03 -12.31 5.32
CA ASN A 74 -10.30 -13.70 5.65
C ASN A 74 -11.35 -13.83 6.77
N VAL A 75 -11.27 -12.99 7.81
CA VAL A 75 -12.28 -12.96 8.89
C VAL A 75 -13.63 -12.49 8.37
N ALA A 76 -13.68 -11.44 7.55
CA ALA A 76 -14.92 -10.93 6.96
C ALA A 76 -15.57 -11.96 6.03
N ALA A 77 -14.78 -12.72 5.26
CA ALA A 77 -15.28 -13.83 4.45
C ALA A 77 -15.87 -14.94 5.34
N HIS A 78 -15.21 -15.28 6.45
CA HIS A 78 -15.70 -16.28 7.39
C HIS A 78 -16.98 -15.85 8.12
N LEU A 79 -17.10 -14.56 8.48
CA LEU A 79 -18.30 -14.00 9.12
C LEU A 79 -19.48 -13.82 8.16
N LYS A 80 -19.25 -13.54 6.87
CA LYS A 80 -20.32 -13.55 5.87
C LYS A 80 -20.96 -14.93 5.74
N ASN A 81 -20.16 -16.00 5.83
CA ASN A 81 -20.67 -17.37 5.81
C ASN A 81 -21.46 -17.69 7.09
N PHE A 82 -21.07 -17.13 8.24
CA PHE A 82 -21.76 -17.34 9.51
C PHE A 82 -23.13 -16.65 9.57
N ASN A 83 -23.24 -15.40 9.08
CA ASN A 83 -24.52 -14.70 8.94
C ASN A 83 -25.45 -15.33 7.87
N ALA A 84 -24.91 -16.15 6.96
CA ALA A 84 -25.71 -16.88 5.97
C ALA A 84 -26.32 -18.17 6.57
N ASN A 85 -25.67 -18.81 7.54
CA ASN A 85 -26.12 -20.05 8.18
C ASN A 85 -26.93 -19.82 9.49
N MET A 86 -27.02 -18.60 10.02
CA MET A 86 -28.03 -18.24 11.05
C MET A 86 -29.35 -17.74 10.44
N ASN A 87 -29.42 -17.65 9.11
CA ASN A 87 -30.57 -17.16 8.35
C ASN A 87 -31.44 -18.31 7.82
N GLU A 88 -31.13 -19.57 8.17
CA GLU A 88 -31.91 -20.73 7.74
C GLU A 88 -33.30 -20.78 8.39
N ASP A 89 -33.49 -20.13 9.54
CA ASP A 89 -34.81 -20.01 10.21
C ASP A 89 -35.58 -18.72 9.86
N LEU A 90 -34.97 -17.78 9.10
CA LEU A 90 -35.67 -16.56 8.65
C LEU A 90 -35.10 -16.05 7.32
N THR A 91 -35.62 -16.58 6.22
CA THR A 91 -35.23 -16.16 4.87
C THR A 91 -36.13 -15.03 4.36
N LEU A 92 -35.54 -13.86 4.07
CA LEU A 92 -36.21 -12.76 3.36
C LEU A 92 -35.71 -12.73 1.91
N ARG A 93 -36.55 -13.17 0.97
CA ARG A 93 -36.25 -13.14 -0.47
C ARG A 93 -36.95 -11.94 -1.11
N ILE A 94 -36.16 -11.03 -1.69
CA ILE A 94 -36.65 -9.89 -2.46
C ILE A 94 -36.40 -10.20 -3.94
N GLU A 95 -37.48 -10.34 -4.71
CA GLU A 95 -37.40 -10.64 -6.14
C GLU A 95 -38.11 -9.55 -6.96
N PRO A 96 -37.54 -9.13 -8.10
CA PRO A 96 -38.27 -8.29 -9.04
C PRO A 96 -39.42 -9.11 -9.63
N SER A 97 -40.66 -8.65 -9.44
CA SER A 97 -41.85 -9.27 -10.03
C SER A 97 -42.39 -8.42 -11.17
N ALA A 98 -42.80 -9.09 -12.25
CA ALA A 98 -43.55 -8.46 -13.32
C ALA A 98 -44.89 -9.16 -13.39
N GLU A 99 -45.92 -8.56 -12.78
CA GLU A 99 -47.25 -9.14 -12.72
C GLU A 99 -48.16 -8.53 -13.79
N ARG A 100 -48.98 -9.38 -14.42
CA ARG A 100 -50.00 -8.94 -15.37
C ARG A 100 -51.24 -8.54 -14.56
N THR A 101 -51.45 -7.24 -14.41
CA THR A 101 -52.65 -6.69 -13.76
C THR A 101 -53.90 -7.02 -14.59
N PHE A 102 -55.07 -7.00 -13.93
CA PHE A 102 -56.40 -7.27 -14.50
C PHE A 102 -56.71 -6.58 -15.86
N MET A 103 -56.03 -5.47 -16.17
CA MET A 103 -56.13 -4.77 -17.47
C MET A 103 -55.12 -5.24 -18.54
N ALA A 104 -54.54 -6.43 -18.39
CA ALA A 104 -53.52 -7.03 -19.26
C ALA A 104 -52.22 -6.21 -19.45
N GLN A 105 -52.02 -5.15 -18.66
CA GLN A 105 -50.78 -4.38 -18.63
C GLN A 105 -49.78 -5.03 -17.67
N THR A 106 -48.52 -5.14 -18.11
CA THR A 106 -47.43 -5.67 -17.28
C THR A 106 -46.91 -4.56 -16.38
N ALA A 107 -47.08 -4.70 -15.07
CA ALA A 107 -46.61 -3.73 -14.09
C ALA A 107 -45.32 -4.23 -13.44
N PRO A 108 -44.24 -3.42 -13.42
CA PRO A 108 -43.06 -3.76 -12.63
C PRO A 108 -43.38 -3.61 -11.14
N GLY A 109 -43.00 -4.61 -10.35
CA GLY A 109 -43.23 -4.69 -8.91
C GLY A 109 -42.06 -5.32 -8.17
N ILE A 110 -42.12 -5.24 -6.84
CA ILE A 110 -41.16 -5.90 -5.94
C ILE A 110 -41.96 -6.90 -5.12
N LYS A 111 -41.54 -8.17 -5.14
CA LYS A 111 -42.13 -9.23 -4.34
C LYS A 111 -41.25 -9.53 -3.14
N LEU A 112 -41.88 -9.53 -1.96
CA LEU A 112 -41.26 -9.91 -0.69
C LEU A 112 -41.80 -11.28 -0.28
N VAL A 113 -40.90 -12.24 -0.05
CA VAL A 113 -41.25 -13.59 0.43
C VAL A 113 -40.51 -13.83 1.75
N ILE A 114 -41.27 -14.21 2.77
CA ILE A 114 -40.76 -14.52 4.11
C ILE A 114 -40.99 -16.01 4.34
N GLY A 115 -39.92 -16.78 4.48
CA GLY A 115 -39.95 -18.19 4.88
C GLY A 115 -39.65 -18.30 6.37
N PHE A 116 -40.54 -19.00 7.09
CA PHE A 116 -40.44 -19.40 8.50
C PHE A 116 -40.60 -20.92 8.59
#